data_AF-A0A9E2P0N9-F1
#
_entry.id   AF-A0A9E2P0N9-F1
#
_cell.length_a   1.000
_cell.length_b   1.000
_cell.length_c   1.000
_cell.angle_alpha   90.00
_cell.angle_beta   90.00
_cell.angle_gamma   90.00
#
_symmetry.space_group_name_H-M   'P 1'
#
loop_
_entity.id
_entity.type
_entity.pdbx_description
1 polymer ?
#
loop_
_entity_poly.entity_id
_entity_poly.type
_entity_poly.pdbx_seq_one_letter_code
_entity_poly.pdbx_strand_id
1 'polypeptide(L)'
;MKYTSLPVYQQKERILDNLSSNQVVVVQSPTGSGKTTQLPVILHEAGYSDRGIIAVTQPRRIAALSVSEFIAKQLKTGYPGLVGYKMRFEDKTDNTTRIKIMTDGILLQEMKLDPWLSRYSVVMVDEAHERSLNIDFVLGLLKRVLQARTDFKVIISSATMNTEVFSAYFDGCPIVTIDTITYPVTVV
;
A
#
# COMPACT_ATOMS: atom_id res chain seq x y z
N MET A 1 18.91 -2.94 12.65
CA MET A 1 18.23 -1.62 12.72
C MET A 1 16.78 -1.86 13.14
N LYS A 2 16.20 -1.10 14.07
CA LYS A 2 14.78 -1.22 14.41
C LYS A 2 13.96 -0.63 13.25
N TYR A 3 12.98 -1.35 12.72
CA TYR A 3 12.16 -0.85 11.59
C TYR A 3 11.43 0.46 11.92
N THR A 4 11.15 0.70 13.20
CA THR A 4 10.55 1.92 13.73
C THR A 4 11.41 3.18 13.54
N SER A 5 12.68 3.02 13.16
CA SER A 5 13.58 4.14 12.82
C SER A 5 13.50 4.56 11.35
N LEU A 6 12.75 3.85 10.50
CA LEU A 6 12.57 4.24 9.12
C LEU A 6 11.73 5.53 9.02
N PRO A 7 12.06 6.46 8.10
CA PRO A 7 11.39 7.76 8.00
C PRO A 7 9.86 7.66 7.91
N VAL A 8 9.35 6.69 7.15
CA VAL A 8 7.89 6.49 7.02
C VAL A 8 7.24 6.10 8.36
N TYR A 9 7.88 5.25 9.16
CA TYR A 9 7.34 4.84 10.46
C TYR A 9 7.36 6.00 11.47
N GLN A 10 8.37 6.87 11.41
CA GLN A 10 8.42 8.07 12.26
C GLN A 10 7.29 9.06 11.99
N GLN A 11 6.69 9.02 10.80
CA GLN A 11 5.57 9.87 10.39
C GLN A 11 4.20 9.18 10.55
N LYS A 12 4.12 8.07 11.29
CA LYS A 12 2.90 7.26 11.40
C LYS A 12 1.68 8.05 11.87
N GLU A 13 1.83 8.94 12.84
CA GLU A 13 0.73 9.74 13.38
C GLU A 13 0.14 10.64 12.29
N ARG A 14 1.00 11.40 11.59
CA ARG A 14 0.58 12.25 10.46
C ARG A 14 -0.12 11.46 9.36
N ILE A 15 0.34 10.24 9.04
CA ILE A 15 -0.30 9.37 8.05
C ILE A 15 -1.69 8.93 8.54
N LEU A 16 -1.79 8.45 9.78
CA LEU A 16 -3.03 7.95 10.37
C LEU A 16 -4.06 9.06 10.56
N ASP A 17 -3.64 10.26 10.96
CA ASP A 17 -4.50 11.43 11.11
C ASP A 17 -5.16 11.79 9.78
N ASN A 18 -4.38 11.85 8.70
CA ASN A 18 -4.90 12.10 7.36
C ASN A 18 -5.86 10.99 6.91
N LEU A 19 -5.51 9.72 7.15
CA LEU A 19 -6.35 8.59 6.74
C LEU A 19 -7.64 8.47 7.56
N SER A 20 -7.65 8.95 8.81
CA SER A 20 -8.86 8.96 9.64
C SER A 20 -9.93 9.87 9.04
N SER A 21 -9.53 11.04 8.53
CA SER A 21 -10.42 12.08 8.01
C SER A 21 -10.68 11.99 6.49
N ASN A 22 -9.91 11.17 5.76
CA ASN A 22 -9.99 11.08 4.30
C ASN A 22 -10.08 9.62 3.86
N GLN A 23 -10.84 9.33 2.79
CA GLN A 23 -10.85 7.97 2.22
C GLN A 23 -9.58 7.68 1.41
N VAL A 24 -8.95 8.70 0.83
CA VAL A 24 -7.74 8.56 0.03
C VAL A 24 -6.64 9.45 0.61
N VAL A 25 -5.42 8.92 0.67
CA VAL A 25 -4.22 9.69 1.01
C VAL A 25 -3.12 9.33 0.04
N VAL A 26 -2.44 10.33 -0.50
CA VAL A 26 -1.21 10.13 -1.28
C VAL A 26 -0.02 10.26 -0.34
N VAL A 27 0.87 9.27 -0.33
CA VAL A 27 2.11 9.28 0.46
C VAL A 27 3.28 9.42 -0.50
N GLN A 28 3.98 10.56 -0.40
CA GLN A 28 5.17 10.86 -1.18
C GLN A 28 6.41 10.69 -0.31
N SER A 29 7.32 9.81 -0.71
CA SER A 29 8.60 9.65 -0.02
C SER A 29 9.62 8.97 -0.93
N PRO A 30 10.92 9.31 -0.87
CA PRO A 30 11.92 8.70 -1.73
C PRO A 30 12.07 7.17 -1.51
N THR A 31 12.72 6.50 -2.45
CA THR A 31 13.02 5.06 -2.34
C THR A 31 13.91 4.81 -1.12
N GLY A 32 13.70 3.68 -0.43
CA GLY A 32 14.44 3.33 0.78
C GLY A 32 13.88 3.93 2.08
N SER A 33 12.88 4.82 2.01
CA SER A 33 12.24 5.41 3.21
C SER A 33 11.32 4.46 3.98
N GLY A 34 10.99 3.30 3.39
CA GLY A 34 10.15 2.27 4.00
C GLY A 34 8.66 2.32 3.62
N LYS A 35 8.26 2.98 2.53
CA LYS A 35 6.83 3.08 2.13
C LYS A 35 6.12 1.72 2.11
N THR A 36 6.59 0.81 1.26
CA THR A 36 5.97 -0.50 1.04
C THR A 36 6.03 -1.42 2.25
N THR A 37 7.06 -1.29 3.08
CA THR A 37 7.30 -2.20 4.21
C THR A 37 6.67 -1.70 5.50
N GLN A 38 6.52 -0.39 5.68
CA GLN A 38 6.04 0.20 6.93
C GLN A 38 4.57 0.63 6.88
N LEU A 39 4.06 1.14 5.76
CA LEU A 39 2.65 1.54 5.66
C LEU A 39 1.68 0.42 6.04
N PRO A 40 1.83 -0.83 5.54
CA PRO A 40 0.92 -1.92 5.90
C PRO A 40 1.01 -2.31 7.38
N VAL A 41 2.20 -2.19 7.97
CA VAL A 41 2.43 -2.46 9.40
C VAL A 41 1.78 -1.40 10.26
N ILE A 42 1.96 -0.12 9.93
CA ILE A 42 1.32 1.02 10.62
C ILE A 42 -0.20 0.85 10.59
N LEU A 43 -0.76 0.50 9.43
CA LEU A 43 -2.20 0.26 9.28
C LEU A 43 -2.69 -0.91 10.13
N HIS A 44 -1.93 -2.01 10.15
CA HIS A 44 -2.25 -3.17 10.98
C HIS A 44 -2.22 -2.82 12.48
N GLU A 45 -1.15 -2.16 12.94
CA GLU A 45 -1.00 -1.69 14.33
C GLU A 45 -2.11 -0.71 14.76
N ALA A 46 -2.64 0.07 13.81
CA ALA A 46 -3.76 0.99 14.04
C ALA A 46 -5.15 0.33 13.93
N GLY A 47 -5.24 -0.99 13.75
CA GLY A 47 -6.50 -1.74 13.74
C GLY A 47 -7.26 -1.75 12.41
N TYR A 48 -6.67 -1.27 11.31
CA TYR A 48 -7.33 -1.33 9.99
C TYR A 48 -7.53 -2.77 9.50
N SER A 49 -6.67 -3.69 9.94
CA SER A 49 -6.79 -5.13 9.67
C SER A 49 -7.97 -5.80 10.36
N ASP A 50 -8.53 -5.19 11.41
CA ASP A 50 -9.61 -5.80 12.18
C ASP A 50 -10.95 -5.70 11.44
N ARG A 51 -11.03 -4.76 10.48
CA ARG A 51 -12.20 -4.48 9.65
C ARG A 51 -12.15 -5.20 8.29
N GLY A 52 -11.02 -5.80 7.94
CA GLY A 52 -10.78 -6.39 6.63
C GLY A 52 -9.29 -6.53 6.33
N ILE A 53 -8.97 -7.12 5.18
CA ILE A 53 -7.59 -7.29 4.74
C ILE A 53 -7.02 -5.94 4.28
N ILE A 54 -5.76 -5.68 4.61
CA ILE A 54 -4.93 -4.62 4.03
C ILE A 54 -4.25 -5.22 2.79
N ALA A 55 -4.67 -4.79 1.61
CA ALA A 55 -4.03 -5.17 0.35
C ALA A 55 -2.94 -4.17 -0.03
N VAL A 56 -1.80 -4.68 -0.50
CA VAL A 56 -0.71 -3.86 -1.04
C VAL A 56 -0.41 -4.37 -2.44
N THR A 57 -0.61 -3.52 -3.45
CA THR A 57 -0.22 -3.87 -4.81
C THR A 57 1.24 -3.48 -5.06
N GLN A 58 1.92 -4.32 -5.83
CA GLN A 58 3.31 -4.12 -6.24
C GLN A 58 3.47 -4.57 -7.70
N PRO A 59 3.89 -3.70 -8.63
CA PRO A 59 3.92 -4.02 -10.06
C PRO A 59 4.89 -5.17 -10.40
N ARG A 60 5.94 -5.35 -9.59
CA ARG A 60 7.00 -6.32 -9.83
C ARG A 60 6.86 -7.53 -8.91
N ARG A 61 6.76 -8.74 -9.47
CA ARG A 61 6.60 -10.00 -8.71
C ARG A 61 7.70 -10.23 -7.68
N ILE A 62 8.97 -10.02 -8.06
CA ILE A 62 10.11 -10.21 -7.16
C ILE A 62 10.04 -9.21 -6.00
N ALA A 63 9.68 -7.95 -6.28
CA ALA A 63 9.49 -6.95 -5.24
C ALA A 63 8.32 -7.33 -4.30
N ALA A 64 7.19 -7.77 -4.84
CA ALA A 64 6.06 -8.25 -4.04
C ALA A 64 6.45 -9.39 -3.09
N LEU A 65 7.21 -10.38 -3.59
CA LEU A 65 7.73 -11.48 -2.77
C LEU A 65 8.68 -10.96 -1.67
N SER A 66 9.71 -10.21 -2.04
CA SER A 66 10.70 -9.69 -1.08
C SER A 66 10.08 -8.77 -0.02
N VAL A 67 9.13 -7.91 -0.41
CA VAL A 67 8.37 -7.06 0.51
C VAL A 67 7.59 -7.91 1.50
N SER A 68 6.87 -8.93 1.00
CA SER A 68 6.12 -9.81 1.87
C SER A 68 7.05 -10.45 2.91
N GLU A 69 8.14 -11.09 2.46
CA GLU A 69 9.10 -11.79 3.33
C GLU A 69 9.70 -10.85 4.39
N PHE A 70 9.99 -9.62 3.99
CA PHE A 70 10.47 -8.59 4.89
C PHE A 70 9.45 -8.27 5.99
N ILE A 71 8.18 -8.04 5.64
CA ILE A 71 7.12 -7.74 6.61
C ILE A 71 6.86 -8.95 7.51
N ALA A 72 6.81 -10.16 6.95
CA ALA A 72 6.63 -11.38 7.72
C ALA A 72 7.73 -11.58 8.77
N LYS A 73 8.99 -11.36 8.37
CA LYS A 73 10.15 -11.38 9.30
C LYS A 73 10.05 -10.28 10.36
N GLN A 74 9.63 -9.07 9.97
CA GLN A 74 9.45 -7.94 10.89
C GLN A 74 8.41 -8.25 11.97
N LEU A 75 7.29 -8.85 11.58
CA LEU A 75 6.18 -9.24 12.46
C LEU A 75 6.35 -10.63 13.09
N LYS A 76 7.48 -11.31 12.85
CA LYS A 76 7.79 -12.66 13.35
C LYS A 76 6.70 -13.69 13.03
N THR A 77 6.15 -13.64 11.81
CA THR A 77 5.16 -14.59 11.30
C THR A 77 5.71 -15.41 10.13
N GLY A 78 5.12 -16.57 9.86
CA GLY A 78 5.38 -17.40 8.69
C GLY A 78 4.30 -17.27 7.60
N TYR A 79 4.42 -18.12 6.58
CA TYR A 79 3.45 -18.28 5.50
C TYR A 79 2.83 -19.68 5.44
N PRO A 80 1.54 -19.80 5.13
CA PRO A 80 0.52 -18.74 5.25
C PRO A 80 0.40 -18.25 6.71
N GLY A 81 -0.11 -17.05 6.92
CA GLY A 81 -0.22 -16.46 8.24
C GLY A 81 -0.74 -15.03 8.19
N LEU A 82 -0.42 -14.23 9.21
CA LEU A 82 -0.82 -12.82 9.31
C LEU A 82 -0.47 -12.02 8.04
N VAL A 83 0.71 -12.27 7.49
CA VAL A 83 1.17 -11.74 6.21
C VAL A 83 1.07 -12.87 5.19
N GLY A 84 0.59 -12.55 3.99
CA GLY A 84 0.55 -13.47 2.86
C GLY A 84 0.77 -12.74 1.56
N TYR A 85 0.99 -13.48 0.48
CA TYR A 85 1.08 -12.89 -0.84
C TYR A 85 0.32 -13.69 -1.90
N LYS A 86 -0.06 -13.01 -2.97
CA LYS A 86 -0.73 -13.62 -4.12
C LYS A 86 -0.26 -13.00 -5.43
N MET A 87 0.23 -13.84 -6.32
CA MET A 87 0.67 -13.48 -7.66
C MET A 87 0.17 -14.51 -8.67
N ARG A 88 0.40 -14.26 -9.96
CA ARG A 88 -0.03 -15.21 -10.99
C ARG A 88 0.65 -16.56 -10.75
N PHE A 89 -0.16 -17.61 -10.67
CA PHE A 89 0.22 -19.00 -10.40
C PHE A 89 0.70 -19.32 -8.98
N GLU A 90 0.59 -18.37 -8.04
CA GLU A 90 1.07 -18.60 -6.67
C GLU A 90 0.22 -17.83 -5.66
N ASP A 91 -0.34 -18.56 -4.69
CA ASP A 91 -1.16 -18.01 -3.61
C ASP A 91 -0.67 -18.58 -2.27
N LYS A 92 -0.16 -17.69 -1.41
CA LYS A 92 0.28 -17.99 -0.03
C LYS A 92 -0.56 -17.20 0.96
N THR A 93 -1.89 -17.28 0.81
CA THR A 93 -2.85 -16.63 1.70
C THR A 93 -3.80 -17.66 2.31
N ASP A 94 -4.34 -17.35 3.47
CA ASP A 94 -5.37 -18.13 4.14
C ASP A 94 -6.37 -17.22 4.88
N ASN A 95 -7.23 -17.79 5.72
CA ASN A 95 -8.22 -17.04 6.48
C ASN A 95 -7.62 -16.20 7.62
N THR A 96 -6.35 -16.45 7.99
CA THR A 96 -5.61 -15.69 9.01
C THR A 96 -4.87 -14.49 8.41
N THR A 97 -4.68 -14.47 7.09
CA THR A 97 -4.05 -13.33 6.40
C THR A 97 -4.82 -12.04 6.61
N ARG A 98 -4.09 -11.00 7.05
CA ARG A 98 -4.58 -9.63 7.24
C ARG A 98 -3.78 -8.60 6.46
N ILE A 99 -2.52 -8.87 6.16
CA ILE A 99 -1.71 -8.08 5.24
C ILE A 99 -1.44 -8.95 4.02
N LYS A 100 -1.99 -8.56 2.86
CA LYS A 100 -1.86 -9.31 1.61
C LYS A 100 -1.07 -8.49 0.59
N ILE A 101 0.12 -8.97 0.24
CA ILE A 101 0.91 -8.38 -0.85
C ILE A 101 0.53 -9.05 -2.17
N MET A 102 0.29 -8.29 -3.22
CA MET A 102 -0.09 -8.87 -4.51
C MET A 102 0.38 -8.03 -5.68
N THR A 103 0.33 -8.59 -6.89
CA THR A 103 0.53 -7.78 -8.09
C THR A 103 -0.75 -7.04 -8.48
N ASP A 104 -0.61 -5.92 -9.19
CA ASP A 104 -1.76 -5.13 -9.65
C ASP A 104 -2.76 -5.98 -10.45
N GLY A 105 -2.24 -6.88 -11.31
CA GLY A 105 -3.06 -7.81 -12.08
C GLY A 105 -3.87 -8.79 -11.23
N ILE A 106 -3.37 -9.19 -10.05
CA ILE A 106 -4.15 -10.01 -9.12
C ILE A 106 -5.27 -9.18 -8.49
N LEU A 107 -5.00 -7.92 -8.09
CA LEU A 107 -6.07 -7.06 -7.58
C LEU A 107 -7.17 -6.88 -8.62
N LEU A 108 -6.82 -6.60 -9.88
CA LEU A 108 -7.78 -6.49 -10.98
C LEU A 108 -8.59 -7.78 -11.18
N GLN A 109 -7.98 -8.96 -11.04
CA GLN A 109 -8.69 -10.23 -11.09
C GLN A 109 -9.66 -10.40 -9.93
N GLU A 110 -9.25 -10.05 -8.70
CA GLU A 110 -10.14 -10.12 -7.54
C GLU A 110 -11.28 -9.11 -7.63
N MET A 111 -11.06 -7.90 -8.16
CA MET A 111 -12.10 -6.91 -8.43
C MET A 111 -13.14 -7.38 -9.46
N LYS A 112 -12.79 -8.29 -10.38
CA LYS A 112 -13.78 -8.89 -11.29
C LYS A 112 -14.73 -9.83 -10.56
N LEU A 113 -14.24 -10.52 -9.53
CA LEU A 113 -15.02 -11.47 -8.72
C LEU A 113 -15.80 -10.77 -7.61
N ASP A 114 -15.21 -9.73 -7.02
CA ASP A 114 -15.80 -8.90 -5.98
C ASP A 114 -15.57 -7.41 -6.32
N PRO A 115 -16.48 -6.79 -7.11
CA PRO A 115 -16.34 -5.41 -7.55
C PRO A 115 -16.28 -4.37 -6.44
N TRP A 116 -16.70 -4.73 -5.22
CA TRP A 116 -16.73 -3.82 -4.06
C TRP A 116 -15.58 -4.06 -3.09
N LEU A 117 -14.70 -5.01 -3.39
CA LEU A 117 -13.58 -5.39 -2.55
C LEU A 117 -14.03 -5.62 -1.09
N SER A 118 -15.16 -6.32 -0.91
CA SER A 118 -15.86 -6.52 0.37
C SER A 118 -14.96 -7.08 1.48
N ARG A 119 -13.94 -7.86 1.13
CA ARG A 119 -12.96 -8.44 2.06
C ARG A 119 -11.86 -7.49 2.51
N TYR A 120 -11.72 -6.34 1.85
CA TYR A 120 -10.64 -5.38 2.07
C TYR A 120 -11.16 -4.16 2.81
N SER A 121 -10.37 -3.70 3.79
CA SER A 121 -10.59 -2.44 4.48
C SER A 121 -9.73 -1.32 3.89
N VAL A 122 -8.53 -1.67 3.42
CA VAL A 122 -7.57 -0.73 2.82
C VAL A 122 -6.91 -1.37 1.60
N VAL A 123 -6.77 -0.61 0.53
CA VAL A 123 -5.86 -0.93 -0.58
C VAL A 123 -4.77 0.14 -0.67
N MET A 124 -3.53 -0.31 -0.60
CA MET A 124 -2.35 0.48 -0.92
C MET A 124 -1.91 0.17 -2.35
N VAL A 125 -1.96 1.17 -3.24
CA VAL A 125 -1.39 1.09 -4.59
C VAL A 125 0.03 1.63 -4.53
N ASP A 126 1.01 0.75 -4.63
CA ASP A 126 2.42 1.13 -4.54
C ASP A 126 3.05 1.39 -5.89
N GLU A 127 4.18 2.11 -5.87
CA GLU A 127 4.95 2.46 -7.08
C GLU A 127 4.06 3.09 -8.16
N ALA A 128 3.07 3.91 -7.76
CA ALA A 128 2.08 4.49 -8.67
C ALA A 128 2.71 5.34 -9.79
N HIS A 129 3.95 5.77 -9.58
CA HIS A 129 4.76 6.49 -10.56
C HIS A 129 5.28 5.62 -11.73
N GLU A 130 5.21 4.28 -11.67
CA GLU A 130 5.54 3.41 -12.80
C GLU A 130 4.53 3.56 -13.97
N ARG A 131 3.37 4.19 -13.73
CA ARG A 131 2.33 4.49 -14.73
C ARG A 131 2.04 3.32 -15.68
N SER A 132 1.92 2.12 -15.10
CA SER A 132 1.53 0.94 -15.86
C SER A 132 0.03 0.97 -16.14
N LEU A 133 -0.39 0.39 -17.27
CA LEU A 133 -1.80 0.26 -17.63
C LEU A 133 -2.62 -0.42 -16.51
N ASN A 134 -2.03 -1.40 -15.82
CA ASN A 134 -2.71 -2.07 -14.70
C ASN A 134 -2.94 -1.12 -13.52
N ILE A 135 -1.95 -0.29 -13.18
CA ILE A 135 -2.08 0.70 -12.11
C ILE A 135 -3.18 1.70 -12.47
N ASP A 136 -3.20 2.21 -13.71
CA ASP A 136 -4.24 3.15 -14.16
C ASP A 136 -5.65 2.53 -14.06
N PHE A 137 -5.81 1.26 -14.47
CA PHE A 137 -7.08 0.56 -14.28
C PHE A 137 -7.44 0.35 -12.81
N VAL A 138 -6.48 -0.01 -11.96
CA VAL A 138 -6.70 -0.16 -10.52
C VAL A 138 -7.20 1.16 -9.94
N LEU A 139 -6.52 2.28 -10.21
CA LEU A 139 -6.93 3.60 -9.70
C LEU A 139 -8.33 3.99 -10.19
N GLY A 140 -8.63 3.73 -11.47
CA GLY A 140 -9.96 3.98 -12.03
C GLY A 140 -11.09 3.18 -11.39
N LEU A 141 -10.84 1.90 -11.11
CA LEU A 141 -11.82 1.05 -10.45
C LEU A 141 -11.94 1.37 -8.96
N LEU A 142 -10.84 1.69 -8.27
CA LEU A 142 -10.87 2.11 -6.87
C LEU A 142 -11.67 3.40 -6.68
N LYS A 143 -11.59 4.37 -7.60
CA LYS A 143 -12.44 5.57 -7.55
C LYS A 143 -13.94 5.23 -7.54
N ARG A 144 -14.36 4.19 -8.26
CA ARG A 144 -15.75 3.70 -8.23
C ARG A 144 -16.10 3.00 -6.92
N VAL A 145 -15.18 2.20 -6.35
CA VAL A 145 -15.39 1.54 -5.05
C VAL A 145 -15.57 2.58 -3.95
N LEU A 146 -14.72 3.62 -3.95
CA LEU A 146 -14.74 4.71 -2.96
C LEU A 146 -16.08 5.46 -2.93
N GLN A 147 -16.74 5.63 -4.08
CA GLN A 147 -18.06 6.24 -4.18
C GLN A 147 -19.17 5.42 -3.50
N ALA A 148 -19.03 4.09 -3.46
CA ALA A 148 -20.02 3.20 -2.86
C ALA A 148 -19.69 2.79 -1.42
N ARG A 149 -18.40 2.83 -1.04
CA ARG A 149 -17.90 2.36 0.25
C ARG A 149 -17.18 3.47 1.00
N THR A 150 -17.92 4.20 1.83
CA THR A 150 -17.39 5.27 2.68
C THR A 150 -16.42 4.76 3.77
N ASP A 151 -16.51 3.46 4.10
CA ASP A 151 -15.65 2.79 5.08
C ASP A 151 -14.31 2.32 4.49
N PHE A 152 -14.22 2.20 3.17
CA PHE A 152 -13.04 1.73 2.46
C PHE A 152 -12.01 2.86 2.29
N LYS A 153 -10.73 2.52 2.48
CA LYS A 153 -9.61 3.47 2.39
C LYS A 153 -8.64 3.08 1.28
N VAL A 154 -8.01 4.07 0.67
CA VAL A 154 -6.96 3.90 -0.34
C VAL A 154 -5.73 4.71 0.05
N ILE A 155 -4.55 4.09 -0.04
CA ILE A 155 -3.27 4.81 0.01
C ILE A 155 -2.60 4.70 -1.36
N ILE A 156 -2.14 5.82 -1.89
CA ILE A 156 -1.36 5.85 -3.13
C ILE A 156 0.07 6.20 -2.75
N SER A 157 0.99 5.29 -2.96
CA SER A 157 2.41 5.49 -2.63
C SER A 157 3.21 5.80 -3.88
N SER A 158 3.99 6.88 -3.82
CA SER A 158 4.84 7.34 -4.92
C SER A 158 6.20 7.83 -4.42
N ALA A 159 7.23 7.62 -5.22
CA ALA A 159 8.58 8.14 -4.96
C ALA A 159 8.86 9.47 -5.67
N THR A 160 7.99 9.91 -6.58
CA THR A 160 8.23 11.07 -7.45
C THR A 160 7.36 12.27 -7.07
N MET A 161 7.74 13.45 -7.58
CA MET A 161 7.05 14.74 -7.36
C MET A 161 5.73 14.89 -8.11
N ASN A 162 5.22 13.89 -8.84
CA ASN A 162 3.97 14.04 -9.61
C ASN A 162 2.74 13.56 -8.83
N THR A 163 2.71 13.82 -7.52
CA THR A 163 1.66 13.33 -6.62
C THR A 163 0.39 14.16 -6.70
N GLU A 164 0.50 15.39 -7.19
CA GLU A 164 -0.59 16.33 -7.42
C GLU A 164 -1.58 15.79 -8.46
N VAL A 165 -1.11 15.04 -9.46
CA VAL A 165 -1.99 14.38 -10.43
C VAL A 165 -2.87 13.33 -9.76
N PHE A 166 -2.32 12.54 -8.82
CA PHE A 166 -3.12 11.59 -8.06
C PHE A 166 -4.08 12.30 -7.11
N SER A 167 -3.63 13.35 -6.41
CA SER A 167 -4.50 14.15 -5.56
C SER A 167 -5.67 14.75 -6.34
N ALA A 168 -5.39 15.41 -7.47
CA ALA A 168 -6.41 15.98 -8.35
C ALA A 168 -7.37 14.90 -8.89
N TYR A 169 -6.85 13.71 -9.25
CA TYR A 169 -7.68 12.61 -9.70
C TYR A 169 -8.60 12.08 -8.58
N PHE A 170 -8.17 12.10 -7.32
CA PHE A 170 -8.98 11.72 -6.16
C PHE A 170 -9.53 12.94 -5.42
N ASP A 171 -10.06 13.91 -6.18
CA ASP A 171 -10.89 15.01 -5.69
C ASP A 171 -10.17 15.92 -4.66
N GLY A 172 -8.87 16.11 -4.84
CA GLY A 172 -8.03 16.96 -3.98
C GLY A 172 -7.61 16.30 -2.67
N CYS A 173 -7.53 14.96 -2.62
CA CYS A 173 -7.14 14.25 -1.41
C CYS A 173 -5.75 14.68 -0.89
N PRO A 174 -5.49 14.62 0.43
CA PRO A 174 -4.24 15.12 1.01
C PRO A 174 -3.01 14.35 0.53
N ILE A 175 -1.90 15.09 0.42
CA ILE A 175 -0.56 14.55 0.16
C ILE A 175 0.27 14.64 1.43
N VAL A 176 0.78 13.50 1.89
CA VAL A 176 1.72 13.40 3.00
C VAL A 176 3.13 13.21 2.44
N THR A 177 3.90 14.31 2.42
CA THR A 177 5.30 14.30 1.99
C THR A 177 6.22 14.01 3.17
N ILE A 178 7.10 13.03 2.98
CA ILE A 178 8.07 12.55 3.97
C ILE A 178 9.47 12.69 3.37
N ASP A 179 10.18 13.70 3.82
CA ASP A 179 11.56 13.97 3.42
C ASP A 179 12.52 13.01 4.11
N THR A 180 13.57 12.62 3.38
CA THR A 180 14.68 11.85 3.95
C THR A 180 15.98 12.59 3.71
N ILE A 181 16.91 12.50 4.64
CA ILE A 181 18.28 12.99 4.44
C ILE A 181 18.91 12.17 3.32
N THR A 182 19.01 12.73 2.12
CA THR A 182 19.75 12.12 1.02
C THR A 182 21.23 12.36 1.25
N TYR A 183 22.00 11.30 1.51
CA TYR A 183 23.46 11.40 1.48
C TYR A 183 23.90 11.59 0.02
N PRO A 184 24.71 12.61 -0.30
CA PRO A 184 25.17 12.83 -1.67
C PRO A 184 25.97 11.61 -2.14
N VAL A 185 25.56 11.03 -3.28
CA VAL A 185 26.31 9.98 -3.95
C VAL A 185 27.29 10.68 -4.89
N THR A 186 28.59 10.55 -4.61
CA THR A 186 29.63 10.99 -5.53
C THR A 186 29.59 10.10 -6.77
N VAL A 187 29.27 10.66 -7.93
CA VAL A 187 29.43 9.97 -9.21
C VAL A 187 30.92 9.99 -9.53
N VAL A 188 31.53 8.81 -9.65
CA VAL A 188 32.92 8.64 -10.12
C VAL A 188 32.90 8.37 -11.61
#